data_AF-A0A336M888-F1
#
_entry.id   AF-A0A336M888-F1
#
_cell.length_a   1.000
_cell.length_b   1.000
_cell.length_c   1.000
_cell.angle_alpha   90.00
_cell.angle_beta   90.00
_cell.angle_gamma   90.00
#
_symmetry.space_group_name_H-M   'P 1'
#
loop_
_entity.id
_entity.type
_entity.pdbx_description
1 polymer ?
#
loop_
_entity_poly.entity_id
_entity_poly.type
_entity_poly.pdbx_seq_one_letter_code
_entity_poly.pdbx_strand_id
1 'polypeptide(L)'
;MQKFNCFCYLIIFGIVKQIASIKLDERYSWTELDWEFNNELQKMEALASGTYIPQNGLPVGIERYENKLFVTVPRWRDGIPATLNYIDMNKTPAGHNIPLIPYQNNIAGDCTNGLTTVYRIKADSCGRLWVLDTGTIGIGNTTQNVCPYAINVFDLKSNRRIRKYELRPEDINANTFIANTVVDIGTTCEDTFAYFSDELGYGLIAYSWEENRSWRFEHSFFFPDPLRGDFNIAGLNFQWGEEGIFGMALSPILKDGFRVLYFSPLASHREFAVSTKILRNESKTEDGFHDFVFLPERADNGHTTARVMNDDGLMLFNLIDQNAIGCWHSNLPYTPENHDIADKDDVALVFPSDVKIDETRTVWVMSDRMPVFLITDLDYTDINFRIFSASLHILLSGTVCDTSKKLAKIPILPQYPNNIKFNFRSNLYSTHVKPNIEKTYSFNEHNGVVFEPNRDLTKFSSNYNTVNKYLSGLLDTSKFD
;
A
#
# COMPACT_ATOMS: atom_id res chain seq x y z
N MET A 1 72.00 22.63 27.36
CA MET A 1 71.28 21.49 26.77
C MET A 1 69.91 21.40 27.45
N GLN A 2 68.87 21.92 26.80
CA GLN A 2 67.51 21.95 27.36
C GLN A 2 66.61 21.20 26.37
N LYS A 3 66.06 20.07 26.83
CA LYS A 3 65.24 19.16 26.01
C LYS A 3 63.83 19.73 25.88
N PHE A 4 63.37 19.86 24.63
CA PHE A 4 61.96 20.08 24.28
C PHE A 4 61.19 18.77 24.48
N ASN A 5 60.17 18.77 25.34
CA ASN A 5 59.17 17.70 25.40
C ASN A 5 57.93 18.14 24.60
N CYS A 6 57.67 17.45 23.50
CA CYS A 6 56.48 17.59 22.68
C CYS A 6 55.38 16.67 23.25
N PHE A 7 54.29 17.24 23.77
CA PHE A 7 53.11 16.49 24.18
C PHE A 7 52.14 16.39 23.00
N CYS A 8 52.04 15.21 22.39
CA CYS A 8 50.95 14.89 21.45
C CYS A 8 49.67 14.56 22.22
N TYR A 9 48.63 15.38 22.08
CA TYR A 9 47.28 15.02 22.48
C TYR A 9 46.66 14.13 21.40
N LEU A 10 46.46 12.85 21.71
CA LEU A 10 45.62 11.94 20.94
C LEU A 10 44.14 12.29 21.23
N ILE A 11 43.48 12.91 20.26
CA ILE A 11 42.02 13.08 20.26
C ILE A 11 41.42 11.76 19.77
N ILE A 12 40.89 10.97 20.71
CA ILE A 12 40.10 9.77 20.40
C ILE A 12 38.70 10.25 20.02
N PHE A 13 38.41 10.32 18.71
CA PHE A 13 37.04 10.40 18.22
C PHE A 13 36.37 9.02 18.45
N GLY A 14 35.65 8.88 19.55
CA GLY A 14 34.77 7.74 19.76
C GLY A 14 33.61 7.80 18.78
N ILE A 15 33.59 6.92 17.78
CA ILE A 15 32.40 6.66 16.97
C ILE A 15 31.43 5.89 17.87
N VAL A 16 30.53 6.60 18.52
CA VAL A 16 29.35 5.99 19.14
C VAL A 16 28.46 5.56 17.98
N LYS A 17 28.50 4.27 17.60
CA LYS A 17 27.42 3.68 16.80
C LYS A 17 26.16 3.81 17.65
N GLN A 18 25.30 4.76 17.29
CA GLN A 18 23.95 4.84 17.82
C GLN A 18 23.26 3.55 17.41
N ILE A 19 23.13 2.60 18.34
CA ILE A 19 22.26 1.45 18.14
C ILE A 19 20.87 2.05 17.98
N ALA A 20 20.28 1.92 16.80
CA ALA A 20 18.89 2.32 16.58
C ALA A 20 18.06 1.53 17.59
N SER A 21 17.44 2.25 18.53
CA SER A 21 16.51 1.63 19.48
C SER A 21 15.26 1.27 18.68
N ILE A 22 14.90 -0.01 18.69
CA ILE A 22 13.57 -0.45 18.23
C ILE A 22 12.54 0.26 19.11
N LYS A 23 11.51 0.82 18.49
CA LYS A 23 10.48 1.66 19.15
C LYS A 23 9.10 1.01 19.14
N LEU A 24 8.85 0.14 18.17
CA LEU A 24 7.63 -0.63 18.03
C LEU A 24 7.63 -1.79 19.02
N ASP A 25 6.59 -1.82 19.86
CA ASP A 25 6.38 -2.90 20.82
C ASP A 25 5.51 -3.98 20.20
N GLU A 26 5.98 -5.24 20.20
CA GLU A 26 5.18 -6.39 19.77
C GLU A 26 3.96 -6.54 20.70
N ARG A 27 2.78 -6.66 20.11
CA ARG A 27 1.52 -6.87 20.84
C ARG A 27 0.98 -8.26 20.63
N TYR A 28 0.95 -8.72 19.38
CA TYR A 28 0.43 -10.03 19.04
C TYR A 28 1.34 -10.68 18.02
N SER A 29 1.51 -11.99 18.13
CA SER A 29 2.34 -12.74 17.19
C SER A 29 1.83 -14.15 16.97
N TRP A 30 2.18 -14.72 15.81
CA TRP A 30 1.72 -16.04 15.39
C TRP A 30 2.82 -16.81 14.66
N THR A 31 2.97 -18.09 14.99
CA THR A 31 3.65 -19.06 14.12
C THR A 31 2.72 -19.44 12.96
N GLU A 32 1.46 -19.72 13.30
CA GLU A 32 0.33 -19.98 12.40
C GLU A 32 -0.93 -19.31 12.96
N LEU A 33 -1.88 -18.95 12.10
CA LEU A 33 -3.12 -18.32 12.55
C LEU A 33 -4.05 -19.35 13.21
N ASP A 34 -4.78 -18.90 14.22
CA ASP A 34 -5.87 -19.64 14.84
C ASP A 34 -7.16 -18.83 14.85
N TRP A 35 -8.30 -19.51 14.96
CA TRP A 35 -9.63 -18.89 15.02
C TRP A 35 -10.41 -19.36 16.23
N GLU A 36 -11.24 -18.47 16.77
CA GLU A 36 -12.20 -18.83 17.82
C GLU A 36 -13.38 -19.58 17.19
N PHE A 37 -13.60 -20.82 17.64
CA PHE A 37 -14.77 -21.63 17.34
C PHE A 37 -15.69 -21.67 18.56
N ASN A 38 -16.99 -21.96 18.36
CA ASN A 38 -17.94 -22.03 19.47
C ASN A 38 -17.57 -23.12 20.50
N ASN A 39 -16.86 -24.16 20.06
CA ASN A 39 -16.33 -25.22 20.90
C ASN A 39 -15.26 -26.03 20.14
N GLU A 40 -14.50 -26.84 20.90
CA GLU A 40 -13.43 -27.68 20.36
C GLU A 40 -13.90 -28.72 19.33
N LEU A 41 -15.12 -29.25 19.46
CA LEU A 41 -15.63 -30.22 18.50
C LEU A 41 -15.77 -29.59 17.09
N GLN A 42 -16.30 -28.37 17.02
CA GLN A 42 -16.40 -27.63 15.75
C GLN A 42 -15.02 -27.31 15.16
N LYS A 43 -14.04 -26.98 16.01
CA LYS A 43 -12.65 -26.77 15.55
C LYS A 43 -12.06 -28.06 14.97
N MET A 44 -12.26 -29.20 15.64
CA MET A 44 -11.78 -30.50 15.16
C MET A 44 -12.48 -30.94 13.87
N GLU A 45 -13.78 -30.70 13.72
CA GLU A 45 -14.52 -30.94 12.48
C GLU A 45 -14.02 -30.04 11.34
N ALA A 46 -13.72 -28.78 11.62
CA ALA A 46 -13.20 -27.84 10.64
C ALA A 46 -11.80 -28.25 10.14
N LEU A 47 -10.93 -28.69 11.06
CA LEU A 47 -9.62 -29.26 10.74
C LEU A 47 -9.75 -30.54 9.91
N ALA A 48 -10.62 -31.48 10.33
CA ALA A 48 -10.81 -32.75 9.65
C ALA A 48 -11.43 -32.62 8.25
N SER A 49 -12.30 -31.62 8.05
CA SER A 49 -12.94 -31.33 6.76
C SER A 49 -12.10 -30.47 5.82
N GLY A 50 -11.01 -29.87 6.30
CA GLY A 50 -10.19 -28.92 5.54
C GLY A 50 -10.84 -27.53 5.38
N THR A 51 -11.94 -27.26 6.09
CA THR A 51 -12.54 -25.90 6.15
C THR A 51 -11.75 -24.96 7.07
N TYR A 52 -10.82 -25.52 7.85
CA TYR A 52 -9.78 -24.80 8.58
C TYR A 52 -8.42 -25.48 8.36
N ILE A 53 -7.46 -24.75 7.79
CA ILE A 53 -6.06 -25.18 7.60
C ILE A 53 -5.16 -24.05 8.15
N PRO A 54 -4.58 -24.18 9.36
CA PRO A 54 -3.82 -23.11 10.02
C PRO A 54 -2.71 -22.49 9.16
N GLN A 55 -1.98 -23.34 8.42
CA GLN A 55 -0.84 -22.97 7.58
C GLN A 55 -1.22 -22.21 6.31
N ASN A 56 -2.51 -22.13 5.97
CA ASN A 56 -2.97 -21.44 4.78
C ASN A 56 -3.35 -19.98 5.04
N GLY A 57 -3.43 -19.57 6.31
CA GLY A 57 -3.78 -18.22 6.69
C GLY A 57 -2.60 -17.25 6.64
N LEU A 58 -2.76 -16.14 5.92
CA LEU A 58 -1.85 -15.00 5.96
C LEU A 58 -2.65 -13.74 6.31
N PRO A 59 -2.38 -13.08 7.45
CA PRO A 59 -3.02 -11.82 7.77
C PRO A 59 -2.35 -10.69 6.96
N VAL A 60 -3.15 -9.80 6.39
CA VAL A 60 -2.60 -8.74 5.51
C VAL A 60 -2.96 -7.33 5.96
N GLY A 61 -4.09 -7.12 6.62
CA GLY A 61 -4.59 -5.79 6.96
C GLY A 61 -5.02 -5.68 8.42
N ILE A 62 -4.89 -4.48 8.97
CA ILE A 62 -5.33 -4.14 10.32
C ILE A 62 -6.12 -2.84 10.36
N GLU A 63 -7.01 -2.73 11.33
CA GLU A 63 -7.64 -1.47 11.69
C GLU A 63 -8.09 -1.51 13.14
N ARG A 64 -7.92 -0.40 13.86
CA ARG A 64 -8.37 -0.32 15.25
C ARG A 64 -9.60 0.56 15.37
N TYR A 65 -10.61 0.06 16.08
CA TYR A 65 -11.72 0.87 16.58
C TYR A 65 -12.02 0.51 18.03
N GLU A 66 -11.85 1.47 18.93
CA GLU A 66 -11.99 1.28 20.39
C GLU A 66 -11.16 0.07 20.91
N ASN A 67 -11.82 -0.99 21.38
CA ASN A 67 -11.20 -2.22 21.86
C ASN A 67 -11.05 -3.30 20.78
N LYS A 68 -11.64 -3.14 19.59
CA LYS A 68 -11.50 -4.09 18.49
C LYS A 68 -10.29 -3.73 17.64
N LEU A 69 -9.36 -4.67 17.55
CA LEU A 69 -8.29 -4.65 16.54
C LEU A 69 -8.68 -5.62 15.44
N PHE A 70 -9.22 -5.11 14.34
CA PHE A 70 -9.60 -5.90 13.19
C PHE A 70 -8.36 -6.44 12.48
N VAL A 71 -8.48 -7.66 11.96
CA VAL A 71 -7.45 -8.39 11.23
C VAL A 71 -8.10 -9.06 10.02
N THR A 72 -7.55 -8.83 8.83
CA THR A 72 -8.05 -9.43 7.59
C THR A 72 -7.15 -10.53 7.08
N VAL A 73 -7.75 -11.61 6.61
CA VAL A 73 -7.09 -12.82 6.11
C VAL A 73 -7.72 -13.18 4.76
N PRO A 74 -7.08 -12.85 3.63
CA PRO A 74 -7.63 -13.14 2.31
C PRO A 74 -7.74 -14.64 2.06
N ARG A 75 -8.74 -15.08 1.29
CA ARG A 75 -8.91 -16.50 0.95
C ARG A 75 -8.07 -16.90 -0.27
N TRP A 76 -6.76 -16.68 -0.19
CA TRP A 76 -5.80 -17.06 -1.24
C TRP A 76 -5.58 -18.58 -1.34
N ARG A 77 -5.72 -19.27 -0.21
CA ARG A 77 -5.68 -20.73 -0.09
C ARG A 77 -6.94 -21.21 0.62
N ASP A 78 -7.24 -22.50 0.47
CA ASP A 78 -8.38 -23.13 1.14
C ASP A 78 -8.21 -23.16 2.66
N GLY A 79 -9.32 -23.38 3.38
CA GLY A 79 -9.28 -23.58 4.83
C GLY A 79 -9.18 -22.30 5.65
N ILE A 80 -9.71 -21.18 5.15
CA ILE A 80 -9.81 -19.92 5.89
C ILE A 80 -11.24 -19.74 6.44
N PRO A 81 -11.44 -19.92 7.77
CA PRO A 81 -12.78 -19.86 8.37
C PRO A 81 -13.47 -18.52 8.15
N ALA A 82 -12.76 -17.41 8.35
CA ALA A 82 -13.30 -16.06 8.16
C ALA A 82 -12.23 -15.09 7.64
N THR A 83 -12.64 -14.23 6.69
CA THR A 83 -11.73 -13.28 6.05
C THR A 83 -11.62 -11.96 6.82
N LEU A 84 -12.68 -11.55 7.52
CA LEU A 84 -12.68 -10.42 8.43
C LEU A 84 -12.81 -10.92 9.87
N ASN A 85 -11.83 -10.58 10.69
CA ASN A 85 -11.72 -11.00 12.07
C ASN A 85 -11.37 -9.81 12.98
N TYR A 86 -11.36 -10.03 14.28
CA TYR A 86 -10.85 -9.05 15.24
C TYR A 86 -10.30 -9.71 16.50
N ILE A 87 -9.52 -8.93 17.25
CA ILE A 87 -9.08 -9.22 18.61
C ILE A 87 -9.81 -8.25 19.55
N ASP A 88 -10.46 -8.77 20.59
CA ASP A 88 -11.03 -7.95 21.67
C ASP A 88 -9.93 -7.64 22.71
N MET A 89 -9.28 -6.49 22.54
CA MET A 89 -8.11 -6.10 23.35
C MET A 89 -8.43 -5.88 24.84
N ASN A 90 -9.71 -5.78 25.23
CA ASN A 90 -10.09 -5.73 26.64
C ASN A 90 -10.06 -7.12 27.30
N LYS A 91 -10.24 -8.19 26.52
CA LYS A 91 -10.30 -9.56 27.01
C LYS A 91 -9.04 -10.35 26.70
N THR A 92 -8.34 -9.98 25.64
CA THR A 92 -7.15 -10.66 25.15
C THR A 92 -5.95 -9.75 25.36
N PRO A 93 -5.12 -9.98 26.40
CA PRO A 93 -3.84 -9.30 26.54
C PRO A 93 -2.91 -9.58 25.36
N ALA A 94 -1.87 -8.78 25.23
CA ALA A 94 -0.76 -9.05 24.31
C ALA A 94 -0.23 -10.48 24.51
N GLY A 95 0.02 -11.20 23.41
CA GLY A 95 0.34 -12.62 23.49
C GLY A 95 0.58 -13.28 22.14
N HIS A 96 0.94 -14.56 22.22
CA HIS A 96 1.34 -15.39 21.09
C HIS A 96 0.26 -16.42 20.74
N ASN A 97 0.07 -16.69 19.45
CA ASN A 97 -0.91 -17.64 18.90
C ASN A 97 -2.34 -17.44 19.47
N ILE A 98 -2.74 -16.18 19.62
CA ILE A 98 -4.10 -15.86 20.08
C ILE A 98 -5.11 -16.14 18.96
N PRO A 99 -6.25 -16.80 19.26
CA PRO A 99 -7.26 -17.05 18.24
C PRO A 99 -7.93 -15.74 17.81
N LEU A 100 -8.11 -15.59 16.50
CA LEU A 100 -8.85 -14.49 15.89
C LEU A 100 -10.36 -14.74 16.02
N ILE A 101 -11.11 -13.72 16.42
CA ILE A 101 -12.57 -13.81 16.53
C ILE A 101 -13.17 -13.48 15.17
N PRO A 102 -13.90 -14.42 14.53
CA PRO A 102 -14.60 -14.12 13.28
C PRO A 102 -15.55 -12.94 13.47
N TYR A 103 -15.49 -11.97 12.56
CA TYR A 103 -16.55 -10.98 12.45
C TYR A 103 -17.80 -11.68 11.89
N GLN A 104 -18.99 -11.15 12.18
CA GLN A 104 -20.25 -11.77 11.76
C GLN A 104 -20.35 -11.95 10.23
N ASN A 105 -21.08 -12.99 9.80
CA ASN A 105 -21.41 -13.29 8.41
C ASN A 105 -20.20 -13.28 7.46
N ASN A 106 -19.32 -14.27 7.60
CA ASN A 106 -18.08 -14.41 6.81
C ASN A 106 -18.10 -15.69 5.94
N ILE A 107 -19.19 -15.98 5.24
CA ILE A 107 -19.31 -17.21 4.42
C ILE A 107 -18.87 -16.92 2.98
N ALA A 108 -17.87 -17.67 2.48
CA ALA A 108 -17.41 -17.56 1.09
C ALA A 108 -18.55 -17.86 0.11
N GLY A 109 -18.73 -17.03 -0.91
CA GLY A 109 -19.76 -17.25 -1.93
C GLY A 109 -21.20 -16.95 -1.49
N ASP A 110 -21.46 -16.63 -0.22
CA ASP A 110 -22.73 -16.01 0.19
C ASP A 110 -22.71 -14.53 -0.16
N CYS A 111 -22.85 -14.22 -1.45
CA CYS A 111 -22.76 -12.85 -1.94
C CYS A 111 -23.84 -11.95 -1.32
N THR A 112 -24.95 -12.49 -0.83
CA THR A 112 -26.03 -11.68 -0.24
C THR A 112 -25.69 -11.25 1.17
N ASN A 113 -25.28 -12.17 2.05
CA ASN A 113 -25.13 -11.87 3.48
C ASN A 113 -23.69 -11.91 3.97
N GLY A 114 -22.82 -12.64 3.27
CA GLY A 114 -21.46 -12.96 3.68
C GLY A 114 -20.39 -12.00 3.16
N LEU A 115 -19.16 -12.34 3.51
CA LEU A 115 -17.92 -11.77 2.97
C LEU A 115 -17.09 -12.92 2.39
N THR A 116 -16.58 -12.73 1.17
CA THR A 116 -15.74 -13.71 0.47
C THR A 116 -14.27 -13.47 0.75
N THR A 117 -13.70 -12.34 0.33
CA THR A 117 -12.28 -12.02 0.55
C THR A 117 -12.11 -10.53 0.79
N VAL A 118 -11.42 -10.19 1.87
CA VAL A 118 -11.19 -8.82 2.32
C VAL A 118 -9.70 -8.56 2.49
N TYR A 119 -9.23 -7.42 1.98
CA TYR A 119 -7.85 -6.94 2.12
C TYR A 119 -7.78 -5.80 3.13
N ARG A 120 -7.52 -4.55 2.72
CA ARG A 120 -7.51 -3.40 3.62
C ARG A 120 -8.92 -2.92 3.93
N ILE A 121 -9.12 -2.53 5.18
CA ILE A 121 -10.39 -2.02 5.72
C ILE A 121 -10.15 -0.65 6.35
N LYS A 122 -11.24 0.10 6.56
CA LYS A 122 -11.18 1.41 7.22
C LYS A 122 -12.30 1.55 8.24
N ALA A 123 -11.93 1.82 9.49
CA ALA A 123 -12.85 2.32 10.51
C ALA A 123 -12.79 3.84 10.46
N ASP A 124 -13.94 4.46 10.26
CA ASP A 124 -14.05 5.90 10.08
C ASP A 124 -14.51 6.60 11.37
N SER A 125 -14.36 7.92 11.44
CA SER A 125 -14.72 8.70 12.62
C SER A 125 -16.23 8.80 12.87
N CYS A 126 -17.05 8.23 11.98
CA CYS A 126 -18.50 8.12 12.12
C CYS A 126 -18.91 6.80 12.77
N GLY A 127 -17.96 5.96 13.19
CA GLY A 127 -18.24 4.64 13.74
C GLY A 127 -18.69 3.65 12.68
N ARG A 128 -18.25 3.80 11.42
CA ARG A 128 -18.52 2.86 10.33
C ARG A 128 -17.25 2.09 9.95
N LEU A 129 -17.40 0.79 9.72
CA LEU A 129 -16.38 -0.06 9.15
C LEU A 129 -16.65 -0.26 7.67
N TRP A 130 -15.74 0.20 6.84
CA TRP A 130 -15.75 0.07 5.39
C TRP A 130 -14.93 -1.16 4.98
N VAL A 131 -15.59 -2.08 4.30
CA VAL A 131 -15.06 -3.39 3.93
C VAL A 131 -15.35 -3.62 2.46
N LEU A 132 -14.33 -3.61 1.61
CA LEU A 132 -14.49 -4.09 0.24
C LEU A 132 -14.31 -5.60 0.22
N ASP A 133 -15.35 -6.31 -0.20
CA ASP A 133 -15.28 -7.73 -0.57
C ASP A 133 -14.92 -7.82 -2.06
N THR A 134 -13.81 -8.48 -2.38
CA THR A 134 -13.40 -8.68 -3.78
C THR A 134 -14.21 -9.75 -4.49
N GLY A 135 -14.95 -10.56 -3.74
CA GLY A 135 -15.78 -11.64 -4.28
C GLY A 135 -14.98 -12.79 -4.89
N THR A 136 -13.67 -12.82 -4.67
CA THR A 136 -12.77 -13.84 -5.21
C THR A 136 -12.29 -14.82 -4.14
N ILE A 137 -12.01 -16.05 -4.55
CA ILE A 137 -11.25 -17.05 -3.78
C ILE A 137 -10.05 -17.51 -4.63
N GLY A 138 -9.00 -17.97 -3.99
CA GLY A 138 -7.74 -18.29 -4.66
C GLY A 138 -6.91 -17.05 -4.99
N ILE A 139 -5.74 -17.28 -5.59
CA ILE A 139 -4.83 -16.24 -6.10
C ILE A 139 -4.14 -16.75 -7.37
N GLY A 140 -3.76 -15.83 -8.27
CA GLY A 140 -3.11 -16.17 -9.52
C GLY A 140 -3.96 -17.10 -10.38
N ASN A 141 -3.39 -18.25 -10.77
CA ASN A 141 -4.05 -19.25 -11.61
C ASN A 141 -5.24 -19.99 -10.94
N THR A 142 -5.36 -19.91 -9.61
CA THR A 142 -6.47 -20.53 -8.86
C THR A 142 -7.64 -19.57 -8.61
N THR A 143 -7.50 -18.31 -9.04
CA THR A 143 -8.50 -17.27 -8.77
C THR A 143 -9.85 -17.62 -9.39
N GLN A 144 -10.89 -17.62 -8.56
CA GLN A 144 -12.28 -17.79 -8.98
C GLN A 144 -13.09 -16.60 -8.46
N ASN A 145 -13.83 -15.95 -9.36
CA ASN A 145 -14.81 -14.93 -8.97
C ASN A 145 -16.15 -15.60 -8.66
N VAL A 146 -16.49 -15.69 -7.38
CA VAL A 146 -17.72 -16.32 -6.89
C VAL A 146 -18.80 -15.28 -6.52
N CYS A 147 -18.39 -14.03 -6.32
CA CYS A 147 -19.26 -12.89 -6.04
C CYS A 147 -18.78 -11.63 -6.79
N PRO A 148 -19.67 -10.66 -7.03
CA PRO A 148 -19.26 -9.34 -7.51
C PRO A 148 -18.45 -8.59 -6.43
N TYR A 149 -17.60 -7.66 -6.87
CA TYR A 149 -16.98 -6.68 -5.98
C TYR A 149 -18.04 -5.89 -5.24
N ALA A 150 -17.99 -5.86 -3.90
CA ALA A 150 -19.00 -5.21 -3.10
C ALA A 150 -18.42 -4.45 -1.90
N ILE A 151 -18.81 -3.17 -1.77
CA ILE A 151 -18.57 -2.37 -0.59
C ILE A 151 -19.62 -2.74 0.47
N ASN A 152 -19.16 -3.24 1.60
CA ASN A 152 -19.96 -3.55 2.78
C ASN A 152 -19.62 -2.54 3.87
N VAL A 153 -20.61 -1.79 4.34
CA VAL A 153 -20.43 -0.80 5.43
C VAL A 153 -21.20 -1.27 6.65
N PHE A 154 -20.50 -1.41 7.77
CA PHE A 154 -21.06 -1.85 9.04
C PHE A 154 -21.05 -0.71 10.06
N ASP A 155 -22.15 -0.53 10.77
CA ASP A 155 -22.19 0.29 11.98
C ASP A 155 -21.47 -0.45 13.11
N LEU A 156 -20.37 0.11 13.64
CA LEU A 156 -19.49 -0.53 14.60
C LEU A 156 -20.09 -0.63 16.01
N LYS A 157 -21.10 0.19 16.30
CA LYS A 157 -21.82 0.20 17.58
C LYS A 157 -22.81 -0.95 17.67
N SER A 158 -23.65 -1.13 16.66
CA SER A 158 -24.64 -2.20 16.58
C SER A 158 -24.09 -3.50 15.99
N ASN A 159 -22.90 -3.45 15.37
CA ASN A 159 -22.37 -4.47 14.49
C ASN A 159 -23.46 -4.89 13.49
N ARG A 160 -23.95 -3.98 12.66
CA ARG A 160 -24.92 -4.34 11.60
C ARG A 160 -24.47 -3.76 10.28
N ARG A 161 -24.64 -4.52 9.20
CA ARG A 161 -24.41 -3.98 7.86
C ARG A 161 -25.50 -2.96 7.54
N ILE A 162 -25.09 -1.72 7.38
CA ILE A 162 -25.97 -0.59 7.07
C ILE A 162 -25.99 -0.28 5.57
N ARG A 163 -24.99 -0.77 4.82
CA ARG A 163 -24.97 -0.65 3.37
C ARG A 163 -24.23 -1.81 2.70
N LYS A 164 -24.75 -2.24 1.57
CA LYS A 164 -24.04 -3.05 0.58
C LYS A 164 -24.20 -2.37 -0.78
N TYR A 165 -23.08 -2.14 -1.47
CA TYR A 165 -23.06 -1.59 -2.82
C TYR A 165 -22.18 -2.48 -3.69
N GLU A 166 -22.74 -3.05 -4.76
CA GLU A 166 -21.97 -3.78 -5.76
C GLU A 166 -21.37 -2.77 -6.74
N LEU A 167 -20.07 -2.87 -7.00
CA LEU A 167 -19.40 -1.99 -7.97
C LEU A 167 -20.03 -2.20 -9.35
N ARG A 168 -20.20 -1.09 -10.07
CA ARG A 168 -20.78 -1.16 -11.42
C ARG A 168 -19.82 -1.91 -12.34
N PRO A 169 -20.31 -2.73 -13.28
CA PRO A 169 -19.45 -3.43 -14.24
C PRO A 169 -18.53 -2.51 -15.05
N GLU A 170 -18.95 -1.28 -15.31
CA GLU A 170 -18.16 -0.25 -16.00
C GLU A 170 -17.01 0.34 -15.16
N ASP A 171 -17.02 0.16 -13.84
CA ASP A 171 -15.97 0.69 -12.96
C ASP A 171 -14.84 -0.31 -12.71
N ILE A 172 -15.03 -1.55 -13.16
CA ILE A 172 -14.08 -2.65 -13.05
C ILE A 172 -13.74 -3.18 -14.45
N ASN A 173 -12.67 -3.95 -14.56
CA ASN A 173 -12.27 -4.63 -15.78
C ASN A 173 -11.85 -6.08 -15.49
N ALA A 174 -11.47 -6.81 -16.53
CA ALA A 174 -11.13 -8.24 -16.43
C ALA A 174 -9.90 -8.52 -15.54
N ASN A 175 -9.04 -7.52 -15.34
CA ASN A 175 -7.84 -7.63 -14.51
C ASN A 175 -8.04 -7.00 -13.13
N THR A 176 -9.23 -6.50 -12.80
CA THR A 176 -9.45 -5.77 -11.55
C THR A 176 -9.04 -6.62 -10.34
N PHE A 177 -8.20 -6.04 -9.49
CA PHE A 177 -7.77 -6.57 -8.21
C PHE A 177 -7.61 -5.40 -7.24
N ILE A 178 -8.46 -5.34 -6.22
CA ILE A 178 -8.52 -4.18 -5.33
C ILE A 178 -8.03 -4.58 -3.94
N ALA A 179 -6.85 -4.07 -3.57
CA ALA A 179 -6.21 -4.39 -2.31
C ALA A 179 -6.36 -3.30 -1.23
N ASN A 180 -6.51 -2.02 -1.62
CA ASN A 180 -6.49 -0.89 -0.69
C ASN A 180 -7.75 -0.02 -0.72
N THR A 181 -8.10 0.53 0.45
CA THR A 181 -9.28 1.39 0.66
C THR A 181 -8.90 2.58 1.54
N VAL A 182 -9.28 3.78 1.13
CA VAL A 182 -9.28 4.98 1.99
C VAL A 182 -10.66 5.65 1.96
N VAL A 183 -11.04 6.28 3.07
CA VAL A 183 -12.36 6.91 3.24
C VAL A 183 -12.16 8.40 3.52
N ASP A 184 -12.70 9.24 2.65
CA ASP A 184 -12.70 10.70 2.74
C ASP A 184 -14.03 11.18 3.32
N ILE A 185 -14.03 11.41 4.64
CA ILE A 185 -15.14 12.07 5.33
C ILE A 185 -14.93 13.57 5.20
N GLY A 186 -15.92 14.23 4.58
CA GLY A 186 -16.00 15.68 4.47
C GLY A 186 -16.59 16.31 5.73
N THR A 187 -17.54 17.23 5.55
CA THR A 187 -18.09 18.02 6.66
C THR A 187 -19.05 17.25 7.54
N THR A 188 -19.71 16.23 6.99
CA THR A 188 -20.66 15.36 7.69
C THR A 188 -20.42 13.91 7.29
N CYS A 189 -20.96 12.97 8.08
CA CYS A 189 -20.90 11.55 7.75
C CYS A 189 -21.65 11.18 6.46
N GLU A 190 -22.57 12.02 5.99
CA GLU A 190 -23.26 11.81 4.71
C GLU A 190 -22.42 12.30 3.52
N ASP A 191 -21.60 13.32 3.74
CA ASP A 191 -20.56 13.79 2.80
C ASP A 191 -19.33 12.89 2.91
N THR A 192 -19.48 11.63 2.47
CA THR A 192 -18.39 10.64 2.49
C THR A 192 -18.13 10.06 1.11
N PHE A 193 -16.85 9.97 0.79
CA PHE A 193 -16.36 9.23 -0.36
C PHE A 193 -15.44 8.10 0.09
N ALA A 194 -15.41 7.01 -0.68
CA ALA A 194 -14.38 5.99 -0.54
C ALA A 194 -13.60 5.87 -1.85
N TYR A 195 -12.30 5.63 -1.74
CA TYR A 195 -11.41 5.42 -2.88
C TYR A 195 -10.75 4.06 -2.78
N PHE A 196 -10.69 3.37 -3.91
CA PHE A 196 -10.21 2.01 -4.02
C PHE A 196 -9.14 1.91 -5.11
N SER A 197 -7.97 1.39 -4.75
CA SER A 197 -6.85 1.22 -5.69
C SER A 197 -7.02 -0.13 -6.41
N ASP A 198 -7.36 -0.08 -7.68
CA ASP A 198 -7.41 -1.25 -8.55
C ASP A 198 -6.01 -1.50 -9.12
N GLU A 199 -5.28 -2.36 -8.42
CA GLU A 199 -3.84 -2.65 -8.59
C GLU A 199 -3.55 -3.24 -9.96
N LEU A 200 -4.19 -4.35 -10.30
CA LEU A 200 -3.96 -5.06 -11.57
C LEU A 200 -4.86 -4.57 -12.72
N GLY A 201 -5.93 -3.85 -12.39
CA GLY A 201 -6.75 -3.15 -13.38
C GLY A 201 -6.25 -1.75 -13.74
N TYR A 202 -5.24 -1.24 -13.03
CA TYR A 202 -4.63 0.09 -13.20
C TYR A 202 -5.61 1.26 -13.14
N GLY A 203 -6.44 1.30 -12.09
CA GLY A 203 -7.45 2.34 -11.93
C GLY A 203 -7.66 2.78 -10.49
N LEU A 204 -8.33 3.92 -10.36
CA LEU A 204 -8.77 4.44 -9.06
C LEU A 204 -10.30 4.55 -9.10
N ILE A 205 -10.98 3.76 -8.27
CA ILE A 205 -12.44 3.77 -8.20
C ILE A 205 -12.84 4.68 -7.05
N ALA A 206 -13.67 5.69 -7.34
CA ALA A 206 -14.31 6.52 -6.34
C ALA A 206 -15.74 6.03 -6.11
N TYR A 207 -16.21 6.10 -4.87
CA TYR A 207 -17.59 5.81 -4.47
C TYR A 207 -18.14 6.98 -3.67
N SER A 208 -19.29 7.51 -4.10
CA SER A 208 -20.05 8.53 -3.38
C SER A 208 -21.08 7.86 -2.46
N TRP A 209 -21.01 8.15 -1.17
CA TRP A 209 -22.03 7.70 -0.21
C TRP A 209 -23.38 8.38 -0.47
N GLU A 210 -23.39 9.68 -0.80
CA GLU A 210 -24.62 10.43 -1.03
C GLU A 210 -25.36 9.92 -2.27
N GLU A 211 -24.65 9.73 -3.38
CA GLU A 211 -25.24 9.29 -4.65
C GLU A 211 -25.43 7.77 -4.71
N ASN A 212 -24.80 7.04 -3.79
CA ASN A 212 -24.70 5.58 -3.79
C ASN A 212 -24.26 5.06 -5.17
N ARG A 213 -23.19 5.66 -5.70
CA ARG A 213 -22.69 5.45 -7.06
C ARG A 213 -21.17 5.50 -7.06
N SER A 214 -20.53 4.58 -7.79
CA SER A 214 -19.09 4.63 -8.05
C SER A 214 -18.78 5.20 -9.43
N TRP A 215 -17.51 5.52 -9.69
CA TRP A 215 -16.94 5.77 -11.01
C TRP A 215 -15.44 5.47 -11.01
N ARG A 216 -14.89 5.20 -12.19
CA ARG A 216 -13.47 4.85 -12.38
C ARG A 216 -12.67 5.98 -13.03
N PHE A 217 -11.53 6.30 -12.43
CA PHE A 217 -10.48 7.08 -13.06
C PHE A 217 -9.44 6.15 -13.70
N GLU A 218 -8.97 6.54 -14.88
CA GLU A 218 -7.82 5.94 -15.55
C GLU A 218 -6.76 7.01 -15.74
N HIS A 219 -5.50 6.67 -15.44
CA HIS A 219 -4.39 7.61 -15.55
C HIS A 219 -3.06 6.85 -15.69
N SER A 220 -2.11 7.40 -16.45
CA SER A 220 -0.78 6.79 -16.62
C SER A 220 0.00 6.63 -15.31
N PHE A 221 -0.37 7.37 -14.26
CA PHE A 221 0.27 7.27 -12.94
C PHE A 221 -0.18 6.05 -12.13
N PHE A 222 -1.17 5.31 -12.61
CA PHE A 222 -1.61 4.06 -11.97
C PHE A 222 -0.83 2.84 -12.47
N PHE A 223 -0.05 2.98 -13.53
CA PHE A 223 0.74 1.91 -14.12
C PHE A 223 2.05 1.69 -13.34
N PRO A 224 2.55 0.46 -13.28
CA PRO A 224 3.85 0.16 -12.70
C PRO A 224 4.99 0.84 -13.48
N ASP A 225 6.09 1.16 -12.78
CA ASP A 225 7.34 1.57 -13.41
C ASP A 225 8.11 0.31 -13.83
N PRO A 226 8.37 0.09 -15.14
CA PRO A 226 9.03 -1.11 -15.62
C PRO A 226 10.47 -1.28 -15.12
N LEU A 227 11.07 -0.23 -14.54
CA LEU A 227 12.42 -0.28 -13.95
C LEU A 227 12.41 -0.62 -12.46
N ARG A 228 11.23 -0.69 -11.83
CA ARG A 228 11.05 -0.84 -10.37
C ARG A 228 10.21 -2.07 -10.02
N GLY A 229 10.31 -3.11 -10.85
CA GLY A 229 9.63 -4.37 -10.66
C GLY A 229 10.44 -5.44 -9.91
N ASP A 230 11.69 -5.17 -9.55
CA ASP A 230 12.58 -6.12 -8.86
C ASP A 230 12.57 -5.89 -7.34
N PHE A 231 12.34 -6.96 -6.58
CA PHE A 231 12.18 -6.92 -5.13
C PHE A 231 13.16 -7.87 -4.47
N ASN A 232 13.71 -7.44 -3.33
CA ASN A 232 14.67 -8.23 -2.55
C ASN A 232 14.24 -8.23 -1.08
N ILE A 233 13.39 -9.19 -0.71
CA ILE A 233 12.74 -9.25 0.60
C ILE A 233 12.91 -10.64 1.20
N ALA A 234 13.23 -10.73 2.49
CA ALA A 234 13.49 -12.00 3.20
C ALA A 234 14.60 -12.87 2.58
N GLY A 235 15.53 -12.27 1.83
CA GLY A 235 16.55 -12.99 1.07
C GLY A 235 16.05 -13.64 -0.23
N LEU A 236 14.79 -13.39 -0.61
CA LEU A 236 14.20 -13.81 -1.88
C LEU A 236 14.32 -12.66 -2.89
N ASN A 237 14.79 -12.98 -4.09
CA ASN A 237 14.71 -12.09 -5.25
C ASN A 237 13.55 -12.55 -6.15
N PHE A 238 12.66 -11.62 -6.49
CA PHE A 238 11.48 -11.90 -7.33
C PHE A 238 11.00 -10.63 -8.03
N GLN A 239 10.13 -10.82 -9.02
CA GLN A 239 9.61 -9.72 -9.83
C GLN A 239 8.10 -9.55 -9.65
N TRP A 240 7.70 -8.34 -9.25
CA TRP A 240 6.31 -7.86 -9.18
C TRP A 240 6.16 -6.62 -10.05
N GLY A 241 6.67 -6.69 -11.28
CA GLY A 241 6.68 -5.56 -12.23
C GLY A 241 5.32 -5.19 -12.82
N GLU A 242 4.28 -5.96 -12.54
CA GLU A 242 2.90 -5.69 -12.97
C GLU A 242 2.07 -4.98 -11.90
N GLU A 243 2.61 -4.75 -10.70
CA GLU A 243 1.82 -4.22 -9.59
C GLU A 243 1.65 -2.69 -9.69
N GLY A 244 0.44 -2.28 -10.09
CA GLY A 244 0.03 -0.90 -10.29
C GLY A 244 -0.33 -0.17 -9.01
N ILE A 245 -1.21 0.84 -9.11
CA ILE A 245 -1.66 1.68 -7.97
C ILE A 245 -2.02 0.83 -6.75
N PHE A 246 -1.42 1.15 -5.60
CA PHE A 246 -1.57 0.34 -4.39
C PHE A 246 -1.76 1.17 -3.14
N GLY A 247 -0.68 1.75 -2.59
CA GLY A 247 -0.76 2.51 -1.36
C GLY A 247 -1.46 3.85 -1.59
N MET A 248 -2.33 4.25 -0.66
CA MET A 248 -3.06 5.51 -0.71
C MET A 248 -3.13 6.17 0.68
N ALA A 249 -3.04 7.50 0.75
CA ALA A 249 -3.34 8.26 1.95
C ALA A 249 -3.98 9.61 1.62
N LEU A 250 -4.91 10.04 2.46
CA LEU A 250 -5.57 11.33 2.35
C LEU A 250 -4.87 12.36 3.24
N SER A 251 -4.63 13.56 2.72
CA SER A 251 -4.15 14.70 3.50
C SER A 251 -5.20 15.18 4.51
N PRO A 252 -4.83 16.05 5.47
CA PRO A 252 -5.81 16.88 6.17
C PRO A 252 -6.68 17.67 5.18
N ILE A 253 -7.88 18.09 5.63
CA ILE A 253 -8.74 18.98 4.85
C ILE A 253 -8.03 20.30 4.62
N LEU A 254 -7.92 20.69 3.35
CA LEU A 254 -7.32 21.96 2.93
C LEU A 254 -8.34 23.10 2.99
N LYS A 255 -7.87 24.33 2.78
CA LYS A 255 -8.69 25.54 2.87
C LYS A 255 -9.87 25.57 1.89
N ASP A 256 -9.80 24.84 0.80
CA ASP A 256 -10.87 24.72 -0.19
C ASP A 256 -11.92 23.66 0.16
N GLY A 257 -11.78 22.99 1.31
CA GLY A 257 -12.70 21.97 1.80
C GLY A 257 -12.42 20.56 1.27
N PHE A 258 -11.38 20.38 0.45
CA PHE A 258 -11.00 19.10 -0.12
C PHE A 258 -9.68 18.59 0.46
N ARG A 259 -9.34 17.34 0.16
CA ARG A 259 -8.07 16.72 0.53
C ARG A 259 -7.21 16.51 -0.71
N VAL A 260 -5.96 16.14 -0.48
CA VAL A 260 -5.10 15.54 -1.49
C VAL A 260 -5.06 14.05 -1.22
N LEU A 261 -5.35 13.24 -2.24
CA LEU A 261 -5.05 11.82 -2.23
C LEU A 261 -3.63 11.63 -2.75
N TYR A 262 -2.75 11.17 -1.88
CA TYR A 262 -1.41 10.67 -2.22
C TYR A 262 -1.51 9.19 -2.56
N PHE A 263 -0.88 8.77 -3.66
CA PHE A 263 -0.87 7.37 -4.08
C PHE A 263 0.41 7.01 -4.84
N SER A 264 0.69 5.72 -4.96
CA SER A 264 1.74 5.22 -5.86
C SER A 264 1.41 3.82 -6.36
N PRO A 265 1.92 3.44 -7.53
CA PRO A 265 2.09 2.04 -7.87
C PRO A 265 2.97 1.32 -6.84
N LEU A 266 2.77 0.01 -6.68
CA LEU A 266 3.63 -0.83 -5.84
C LEU A 266 5.01 -0.98 -6.49
N ALA A 267 5.07 -1.29 -7.78
CA ALA A 267 6.31 -1.27 -8.57
C ALA A 267 6.71 0.18 -8.93
N SER A 268 6.96 1.02 -7.92
CA SER A 268 7.44 2.38 -8.09
C SER A 268 8.06 2.95 -6.80
N HIS A 269 9.05 3.82 -6.97
CA HIS A 269 9.57 4.67 -5.90
C HIS A 269 8.93 6.07 -5.89
N ARG A 270 8.05 6.38 -6.85
CA ARG A 270 7.47 7.70 -7.02
C ARG A 270 6.18 7.84 -6.22
N GLU A 271 5.89 9.06 -5.79
CA GLU A 271 4.61 9.42 -5.22
C GLU A 271 3.85 10.34 -6.19
N PHE A 272 2.55 10.13 -6.28
CA PHE A 272 1.64 10.93 -7.07
C PHE A 272 0.57 11.53 -6.16
N ALA A 273 -0.07 12.58 -6.64
CA ALA A 273 -1.11 13.26 -5.88
C ALA A 273 -2.22 13.77 -6.80
N VAL A 274 -3.43 13.82 -6.27
CA VAL A 274 -4.59 14.41 -6.92
C VAL A 274 -5.53 15.00 -5.87
N SER A 275 -6.19 16.11 -6.18
CA SER A 275 -7.18 16.69 -5.27
C SER A 275 -8.46 15.84 -5.26
N THR A 276 -9.04 15.61 -4.07
CA THR A 276 -10.34 14.95 -3.97
C THR A 276 -11.47 15.78 -4.59
N LYS A 277 -11.28 17.08 -4.82
CA LYS A 277 -12.19 17.90 -5.64
C LYS A 277 -12.40 17.33 -7.05
N ILE A 278 -11.36 16.74 -7.61
CA ILE A 278 -11.37 16.12 -8.93
C ILE A 278 -12.01 14.74 -8.81
N LEU A 279 -11.56 13.94 -7.83
CA LEU A 279 -12.03 12.58 -7.62
C LEU A 279 -13.53 12.51 -7.28
N ARG A 280 -14.07 13.53 -6.62
CA ARG A 280 -15.49 13.63 -6.25
C ARG A 280 -16.42 14.03 -7.41
N ASN A 281 -15.89 14.32 -8.59
CA ASN A 281 -16.68 14.72 -9.76
C ASN A 281 -16.57 13.65 -10.86
N GLU A 282 -17.65 12.90 -11.12
CA GLU A 282 -17.69 11.85 -12.16
C GLU A 282 -17.30 12.40 -13.56
N SER A 283 -17.60 13.66 -13.89
CA SER A 283 -17.22 14.22 -15.20
C SER A 283 -15.72 14.42 -15.39
N LYS A 284 -14.94 14.33 -14.31
CA LYS A 284 -13.47 14.44 -14.36
C LYS A 284 -12.76 13.14 -14.71
N THR A 285 -13.49 12.04 -14.91
CA THR A 285 -12.90 10.79 -15.44
C THR A 285 -12.41 10.98 -16.88
N GLU A 286 -13.01 11.88 -17.67
CA GLU A 286 -12.64 12.15 -19.06
C GLU A 286 -11.68 13.35 -19.24
N ASP A 287 -11.78 14.37 -18.38
CA ASP A 287 -11.04 15.65 -18.49
C ASP A 287 -10.30 16.04 -17.19
N GLY A 288 -9.78 15.04 -16.49
CA GLY A 288 -9.02 15.18 -15.25
C GLY A 288 -7.52 14.95 -15.38
N PHE A 289 -7.01 14.56 -16.55
CA PHE A 289 -5.63 14.10 -16.74
C PHE A 289 -4.57 15.09 -16.20
N HIS A 290 -4.72 16.38 -16.50
CA HIS A 290 -3.77 17.41 -16.06
C HIS A 290 -3.92 17.84 -14.59
N ASP A 291 -4.93 17.33 -13.89
CA ASP A 291 -5.14 17.61 -12.47
C ASP A 291 -4.35 16.65 -11.55
N PHE A 292 -3.80 15.57 -12.11
CA PHE A 292 -2.87 14.66 -11.43
C PHE A 292 -1.45 15.20 -11.47
N VAL A 293 -0.72 15.08 -10.36
CA VAL A 293 0.64 15.59 -10.23
C VAL A 293 1.57 14.51 -9.71
N PHE A 294 2.85 14.62 -10.07
CA PHE A 294 3.90 13.74 -9.55
C PHE A 294 4.80 14.49 -8.57
N LEU A 295 5.37 13.75 -7.63
CA LEU A 295 6.38 14.22 -6.69
C LEU A 295 7.75 13.60 -7.04
N PRO A 296 8.86 14.10 -6.46
CA PRO A 296 10.15 13.44 -6.52
C PRO A 296 10.09 11.99 -6.02
N GLU A 297 11.01 11.15 -6.49
CA GLU A 297 11.11 9.76 -6.01
C GLU A 297 11.58 9.70 -4.56
N ARG A 298 11.12 8.67 -3.85
CA ARG A 298 11.76 8.21 -2.62
C ARG A 298 13.18 7.70 -2.94
N ALA A 299 13.97 7.48 -1.89
CA ALA A 299 15.27 6.84 -2.04
C ALA A 299 15.12 5.41 -2.60
N ASP A 300 16.24 4.82 -3.03
CA ASP A 300 16.29 3.43 -3.49
C ASP A 300 15.66 2.47 -2.47
N ASN A 301 15.14 1.34 -2.95
CA ASN A 301 14.39 0.36 -2.15
C ASN A 301 13.16 1.01 -1.49
N GLY A 302 12.46 1.84 -2.25
CA GLY A 302 11.39 2.73 -1.79
C GLY A 302 9.98 2.22 -2.05
N HIS A 303 9.78 0.91 -2.26
CA HIS A 303 8.44 0.37 -2.50
C HIS A 303 7.61 0.40 -1.20
N THR A 304 6.31 0.62 -1.37
CA THR A 304 5.37 0.82 -0.26
C THR A 304 4.04 0.16 -0.63
N THR A 305 3.41 -0.55 0.30
CA THR A 305 2.06 -1.14 0.14
C THR A 305 1.00 -0.41 0.99
N ALA A 306 1.39 0.26 2.06
CA ALA A 306 0.45 0.94 2.95
C ALA A 306 1.03 2.27 3.44
N ARG A 307 0.12 3.20 3.65
CA ARG A 307 0.43 4.52 4.20
C ARG A 307 -0.79 5.10 4.90
N VAL A 308 -0.52 6.00 5.83
CA VAL A 308 -1.53 6.71 6.59
C VAL A 308 -1.01 8.11 6.88
N MET A 309 -1.87 9.11 6.75
CA MET A 309 -1.55 10.48 7.15
C MET A 309 -2.53 10.92 8.25
N ASN A 310 -2.00 11.55 9.29
CA ASN A 310 -2.81 12.12 10.36
C ASN A 310 -3.23 13.56 10.05
N ASP A 311 -4.07 14.14 10.91
CA ASP A 311 -4.57 15.52 10.74
C ASP A 311 -3.49 16.60 10.89
N ASP A 312 -2.33 16.27 11.46
CA ASP A 312 -1.19 17.18 11.54
C ASP A 312 -0.38 17.22 10.22
N GLY A 313 -0.71 16.37 9.24
CA GLY A 313 -0.02 16.27 7.96
C GLY A 313 1.23 15.38 7.99
N LEU A 314 1.40 14.56 9.02
CA LEU A 314 2.43 13.54 9.08
C LEU A 314 1.94 12.26 8.39
N MET A 315 2.70 11.81 7.39
CA MET A 315 2.55 10.52 6.75
C MET A 315 3.50 9.49 7.35
N LEU A 316 2.98 8.31 7.65
CA LEU A 316 3.75 7.08 7.82
C LEU A 316 3.50 6.17 6.61
N PHE A 317 4.53 5.47 6.17
CA PHE A 317 4.45 4.50 5.08
C PHE A 317 5.39 3.34 5.36
N ASN A 318 5.05 2.14 4.89
CA ASN A 318 5.92 0.99 5.01
C ASN A 318 6.98 0.95 3.90
N LEU A 319 8.20 0.56 4.24
CA LEU A 319 9.31 0.37 3.31
C LEU A 319 9.61 -1.13 3.27
N ILE A 320 8.95 -1.84 2.36
CA ILE A 320 8.93 -3.31 2.35
C ILE A 320 10.28 -3.93 2.00
N ASP A 321 11.09 -3.27 1.18
CA ASP A 321 12.46 -3.70 0.85
C ASP A 321 13.46 -3.40 1.98
N GLN A 322 13.07 -2.61 2.97
CA GLN A 322 13.95 -2.12 4.03
C GLN A 322 13.58 -2.64 5.42
N ASN A 323 12.55 -3.49 5.54
CA ASN A 323 12.03 -3.98 6.82
C ASN A 323 11.73 -2.83 7.81
N ALA A 324 11.12 -1.75 7.32
CA ALA A 324 11.05 -0.48 8.03
C ALA A 324 9.72 0.27 7.86
N ILE A 325 9.47 1.19 8.79
CA ILE A 325 8.41 2.20 8.67
C ILE A 325 9.09 3.54 8.42
N GLY A 326 8.80 4.14 7.26
CA GLY A 326 9.22 5.47 6.89
C GLY A 326 8.24 6.55 7.36
N CYS A 327 8.72 7.78 7.42
CA CYS A 327 7.92 8.96 7.71
C CYS A 327 8.22 10.12 6.76
N TRP A 328 7.22 10.99 6.59
CA TRP A 328 7.36 12.28 5.93
C TRP A 328 6.32 13.24 6.52
N HIS A 329 6.63 14.54 6.57
CA HIS A 329 5.67 15.55 6.98
C HIS A 329 5.36 16.50 5.82
N SER A 330 4.08 16.71 5.53
CA SER A 330 3.60 17.50 4.38
C SER A 330 3.98 18.99 4.40
N ASN A 331 4.48 19.52 5.52
CA ASN A 331 5.03 20.86 5.63
C ASN A 331 6.46 20.97 5.07
N LEU A 332 7.09 19.84 4.77
CA LEU A 332 8.40 19.75 4.15
C LEU A 332 8.24 19.38 2.67
N PRO A 333 9.14 19.84 1.78
CA PRO A 333 9.18 19.35 0.41
C PRO A 333 9.28 17.81 0.37
N TYR A 334 8.57 17.17 -0.56
CA TYR A 334 8.64 15.72 -0.76
C TYR A 334 9.96 15.38 -1.46
N THR A 335 11.04 15.28 -0.69
CA THR A 335 12.37 14.94 -1.19
C THR A 335 13.02 13.92 -0.24
N PRO A 336 13.94 13.06 -0.72
CA PRO A 336 14.59 12.05 0.12
C PRO A 336 15.21 12.60 1.42
N GLU A 337 15.71 13.85 1.43
CA GLU A 337 16.31 14.46 2.61
C GLU A 337 15.29 14.82 3.72
N ASN A 338 14.00 14.84 3.38
CA ASN A 338 12.89 15.09 4.30
C ASN A 338 12.11 13.80 4.63
N HIS A 339 12.57 12.66 4.13
CA HIS A 339 12.11 11.35 4.56
C HIS A 339 13.06 10.80 5.62
N ASP A 340 12.54 9.96 6.50
CA ASP A 340 13.35 9.29 7.51
C ASP A 340 12.74 7.94 7.87
N ILE A 341 13.55 7.08 8.48
CA ILE A 341 13.09 5.80 9.01
C ILE A 341 12.64 6.04 10.46
N ALA A 342 11.35 5.83 10.71
CA ALA A 342 10.77 5.97 12.02
C ALA A 342 11.15 4.79 12.93
N ASP A 343 11.12 3.57 12.37
CA ASP A 343 11.62 2.35 13.01
C ASP A 343 12.00 1.28 11.97
N LYS A 344 12.88 0.34 12.35
CA LYS A 344 13.37 -0.75 11.50
C LYS A 344 13.75 -1.97 12.32
N ASP A 345 13.36 -3.14 11.85
CA ASP A 345 13.74 -4.43 12.44
C ASP A 345 13.85 -5.51 11.34
N ASP A 346 15.07 -5.95 11.06
CA ASP A 346 15.34 -6.91 9.98
C ASP A 346 14.88 -8.36 10.29
N VAL A 347 14.40 -8.63 11.50
CA VAL A 347 13.85 -9.93 11.91
C VAL A 347 12.34 -9.88 12.03
N ALA A 348 11.82 -8.83 12.67
CA ALA A 348 10.42 -8.75 13.08
C ALA A 348 9.54 -8.00 12.06
N LEU A 349 10.12 -7.14 11.22
CA LEU A 349 9.43 -6.34 10.19
C LEU A 349 9.76 -6.79 8.76
N VAL A 350 9.92 -8.10 8.51
CA VAL A 350 10.32 -8.65 7.19
C VAL A 350 9.43 -8.18 6.04
N PHE A 351 8.11 -8.08 6.26
CA PHE A 351 7.19 -7.48 5.32
C PHE A 351 6.13 -6.71 6.10
N PRO A 352 6.38 -5.41 6.42
CA PRO A 352 5.41 -4.59 7.11
C PRO A 352 4.27 -4.32 6.12
N SER A 353 3.18 -5.07 6.18
CA SER A 353 2.12 -5.05 5.16
C SER A 353 1.11 -3.93 5.37
N ASP A 354 0.89 -3.46 6.59
CA ASP A 354 -0.06 -2.39 6.87
C ASP A 354 0.40 -1.48 8.02
N VAL A 355 0.01 -0.21 7.95
CA VAL A 355 0.30 0.81 8.96
C VAL A 355 -0.91 1.72 9.16
N LYS A 356 -1.32 1.91 10.42
CA LYS A 356 -2.46 2.75 10.81
C LYS A 356 -2.09 3.67 11.96
N ILE A 357 -2.78 4.81 12.02
CA ILE A 357 -2.76 5.72 13.17
C ILE A 357 -4.20 5.79 13.67
N ASP A 358 -4.41 5.46 14.95
CA ASP A 358 -5.72 5.55 15.56
C ASP A 358 -5.99 6.92 16.20
N GLU A 359 -7.21 7.12 16.69
CA GLU A 359 -7.67 8.36 17.33
C GLU A 359 -6.89 8.72 18.60
N THR A 360 -6.25 7.73 19.24
CA THR A 360 -5.41 7.92 20.43
C THR A 360 -3.96 8.29 20.06
N ARG A 361 -3.67 8.52 18.78
CA ARG A 361 -2.32 8.75 18.24
C ARG A 361 -1.38 7.57 18.54
N THR A 362 -1.91 6.36 18.57
CA THR A 362 -1.12 5.13 18.59
C THR A 362 -0.97 4.64 17.16
N VAL A 363 0.27 4.30 16.79
CA VAL A 363 0.61 3.68 15.52
C VAL A 363 0.45 2.18 15.70
N TRP A 364 -0.19 1.53 14.74
CA TRP A 364 -0.29 0.08 14.63
C TRP A 364 0.35 -0.38 13.33
N VAL A 365 1.15 -1.43 13.41
CA VAL A 365 1.87 -1.99 12.25
C VAL A 365 1.62 -3.49 12.21
N MET A 366 1.20 -4.00 11.06
CA MET A 366 1.19 -5.42 10.78
C MET A 366 2.47 -5.76 10.00
N SER A 367 3.19 -6.77 10.46
CA SER A 367 4.21 -7.42 9.65
C SER A 367 3.87 -8.88 9.47
N ASP A 368 3.99 -9.33 8.23
CA ASP A 368 3.90 -10.72 7.86
C ASP A 368 5.19 -11.14 7.14
N ARG A 369 5.13 -12.29 6.45
CA ARG A 369 6.19 -12.81 5.58
C ARG A 369 5.61 -13.15 4.21
N MET A 370 4.77 -12.26 3.66
CA MET A 370 4.01 -12.48 2.43
C MET A 370 4.87 -13.00 1.25
N PRO A 371 6.05 -12.44 0.93
CA PRO A 371 6.87 -12.99 -0.15
C PRO A 371 7.28 -14.44 0.11
N VAL A 372 7.64 -14.79 1.34
CA VAL A 372 8.00 -16.16 1.73
C VAL A 372 6.81 -17.10 1.60
N PHE A 373 5.63 -16.65 2.04
CA PHE A 373 4.37 -17.41 1.94
C PHE A 373 3.93 -17.67 0.49
N LEU A 374 4.13 -16.70 -0.41
CA LEU A 374 3.70 -16.80 -1.80
C LEU A 374 4.68 -17.58 -2.69
N ILE A 375 5.98 -17.47 -2.42
CA ILE A 375 7.04 -17.99 -3.31
C ILE A 375 7.63 -19.30 -2.78
N THR A 376 7.59 -19.51 -1.46
CA THR A 376 8.22 -20.65 -0.77
C THR A 376 7.30 -21.18 0.35
N ASP A 377 7.88 -21.84 1.36
CA ASP A 377 7.19 -22.29 2.56
C ASP A 377 7.64 -21.50 3.80
N LEU A 378 6.70 -21.15 4.66
CA LEU A 378 7.00 -20.57 5.96
C LEU A 378 7.56 -21.64 6.91
N ASP A 379 8.48 -21.23 7.78
CA ASP A 379 8.90 -22.02 8.94
C ASP A 379 7.93 -21.80 10.09
N TYR A 380 7.06 -22.78 10.35
CA TYR A 380 6.08 -22.72 11.43
C TYR A 380 6.66 -23.02 12.82
N THR A 381 7.97 -23.25 12.93
CA THR A 381 8.68 -23.26 14.22
C THR A 381 9.12 -21.87 14.66
N ASP A 382 9.04 -20.88 13.77
CA ASP A 382 9.34 -19.46 14.02
C ASP A 382 8.07 -18.60 13.90
N ILE A 383 8.12 -17.39 14.46
CA ILE A 383 7.04 -16.42 14.39
C ILE A 383 7.00 -15.79 12.99
N ASN A 384 5.88 -16.01 12.30
CA ASN A 384 5.66 -15.56 10.92
C ASN A 384 4.89 -14.24 10.83
N PHE A 385 3.95 -14.00 11.76
CA PHE A 385 3.08 -12.82 11.72
C PHE A 385 3.15 -12.06 13.03
N ARG A 386 3.14 -10.72 12.96
CA ARG A 386 3.23 -9.84 14.12
C ARG A 386 2.35 -8.60 13.95
N ILE A 387 1.77 -8.14 15.05
CA ILE A 387 1.19 -6.81 15.16
C ILE A 387 1.93 -6.04 16.24
N PHE A 388 2.40 -4.86 15.89
CA PHE A 388 3.11 -3.95 16.78
C PHE A 388 2.28 -2.71 17.09
N SER A 389 2.66 -2.02 18.17
CA SER A 389 2.17 -0.67 18.43
C SER A 389 3.28 0.23 18.96
N ALA A 390 3.17 1.53 18.72
CA ALA A 390 3.93 2.55 19.46
C ALA A 390 3.10 3.83 19.58
N SER A 391 3.36 4.65 20.59
CA SER A 391 2.85 6.03 20.54
C SER A 391 3.51 6.76 19.38
N LEU A 392 2.74 7.58 18.65
CA LEU A 392 3.25 8.33 17.51
C LEU A 392 4.45 9.21 17.88
N HIS A 393 4.41 9.84 19.06
CA HIS A 393 5.50 10.67 19.56
C HIS A 393 6.81 9.88 19.78
N ILE A 394 6.72 8.69 20.38
CA ILE A 394 7.91 7.83 20.57
C ILE A 394 8.47 7.43 19.20
N LEU A 395 7.59 7.00 18.29
CA LEU A 395 7.99 6.52 16.96
C LEU A 395 8.75 7.60 16.18
N LEU A 396 8.29 8.86 16.22
CA LEU A 396 8.93 9.98 15.51
C LEU A 396 10.14 10.57 16.22
N SER A 397 10.37 10.23 17.49
CA SER A 397 11.44 10.86 18.27
C SER A 397 12.79 10.66 17.58
N GLY A 398 13.46 11.78 17.29
CA GLY A 398 14.78 11.81 16.67
C GLY A 398 14.76 11.83 15.15
N THR A 399 13.60 11.75 14.50
CA THR A 399 13.50 11.80 13.03
C THR A 399 13.35 13.23 12.50
N VAL A 400 13.63 13.42 11.21
CA VAL A 400 13.41 14.72 10.54
C VAL A 400 11.92 15.11 10.46
N CYS A 401 11.03 14.11 10.60
CA CYS A 401 9.58 14.24 10.55
C CYS A 401 8.98 14.81 11.85
N ASP A 402 9.73 14.80 12.95
CA ASP A 402 9.33 15.42 14.22
C ASP A 402 9.44 16.96 14.13
N THR A 403 8.42 17.57 13.54
CA THR A 403 8.34 19.04 13.35
C THR A 403 7.98 19.80 14.63
N SER A 404 7.55 19.11 15.70
CA SER A 404 7.19 19.72 16.98
C SER A 404 8.34 20.55 17.58
N LYS A 405 9.58 20.08 17.40
CA LYS A 405 10.80 20.76 17.86
C LYS A 405 11.19 21.97 16.99
N LYS A 406 10.75 22.01 15.72
CA LYS A 406 11.01 23.15 14.81
C LYS A 406 10.01 24.29 15.03
N LEU A 407 8.76 23.97 15.41
CA LEU A 407 7.72 24.96 15.73
C LEU A 407 8.03 25.79 16.99
N ALA A 408 8.79 25.24 17.94
CA ALA A 408 9.18 25.95 19.17
C ALA A 408 10.27 27.04 18.97
N LYS A 409 10.87 27.16 17.78
CA LYS A 409 11.99 28.11 17.51
C LYS A 409 11.62 29.28 16.59
N ILE A 410 10.36 29.40 16.17
CA ILE A 410 9.93 30.49 15.28
C ILE A 410 9.18 31.54 16.11
N PRO A 411 9.68 32.79 16.23
CA PRO A 411 8.89 33.89 16.77
C PRO A 411 7.65 34.05 15.91
N ILE A 412 6.47 34.12 16.54
CA ILE A 412 5.18 34.31 15.88
C ILE A 412 5.28 35.54 14.96
N LEU A 413 5.39 35.31 13.67
CA LEU A 413 5.21 36.32 12.62
C LEU A 413 3.84 36.08 11.98
N PRO A 414 3.10 37.16 11.65
CA PRO A 414 1.70 37.06 11.25
C PRO A 414 1.56 36.54 9.81
N GLN A 415 0.49 35.76 9.65
CA GLN A 415 -0.29 35.49 8.44
C GLN A 415 0.39 34.73 7.29
N TYR A 416 -0.12 33.51 7.12
CA TYR A 416 -0.11 32.68 5.91
C TYR A 416 -0.17 33.52 4.63
N PRO A 417 0.70 33.26 3.64
CA PRO A 417 0.47 33.75 2.30
C PRO A 417 -0.78 33.06 1.74
N ASN A 418 -1.83 33.83 1.55
CA ASN A 418 -2.90 33.51 0.62
C ASN A 418 -2.28 33.30 -0.77
N ASN A 419 -2.75 32.27 -1.48
CA ASN A 419 -2.27 31.76 -2.77
C ASN A 419 -1.11 30.76 -2.69
N ILE A 420 -1.42 29.51 -2.37
CA ILE A 420 -0.76 28.41 -3.08
C ILE A 420 -1.41 28.38 -4.47
N LYS A 421 -0.92 29.25 -5.37
CA LYS A 421 -0.76 28.78 -6.75
C LYS A 421 0.38 27.77 -6.64
N PHE A 422 0.13 26.51 -6.96
CA PHE A 422 1.23 25.60 -7.27
C PHE A 422 2.01 26.26 -8.42
N ASN A 423 3.11 26.92 -8.08
CA ASN A 423 3.96 27.57 -9.06
C ASN A 423 4.78 26.44 -9.67
N PHE A 424 4.18 25.71 -10.61
CA PHE A 424 4.89 24.81 -11.50
C PHE A 424 5.82 25.64 -12.37
N ARG A 425 6.99 25.99 -11.83
CA ARG A 425 8.14 26.21 -12.69
C ARG A 425 8.64 24.84 -13.07
N SER A 426 8.22 24.38 -14.25
CA SER A 426 9.07 23.51 -15.04
C SER A 426 10.42 24.22 -15.16
N ASN A 427 11.43 23.75 -14.41
CA ASN A 427 12.80 24.03 -14.77
C ASN A 427 13.08 23.21 -16.04
N LEU A 428 12.54 23.67 -17.16
CA LEU A 428 13.17 23.45 -18.46
C LEU A 428 14.52 24.14 -18.34
N TYR A 429 15.57 23.36 -18.09
CA TYR A 429 16.92 23.78 -18.42
C TYR A 429 16.99 23.96 -19.94
N SER A 430 16.62 25.15 -20.40
CA SER A 430 16.99 25.64 -21.73
C SER A 430 18.49 25.92 -21.69
N THR A 431 19.30 24.92 -22.01
CA THR A 431 20.65 25.19 -22.48
C THR A 431 20.55 25.61 -23.93
N HIS A 432 20.36 26.92 -24.15
CA HIS A 432 20.71 27.54 -25.43
C HIS A 432 22.23 27.44 -25.62
N VAL A 433 22.67 26.33 -26.21
CA VAL A 433 23.99 26.24 -26.84
C VAL A 433 23.83 26.76 -28.26
N LYS A 434 24.42 27.93 -28.54
CA LYS A 434 24.57 28.44 -29.92
C LYS A 434 25.47 27.48 -30.72
N PRO A 435 25.16 27.21 -32.01
CA PRO A 435 25.97 26.33 -32.83
C PRO A 435 27.26 27.06 -33.23
N ASN A 436 28.41 26.49 -32.90
CA ASN A 436 29.66 26.77 -33.58
C ASN A 436 30.05 25.54 -34.41
N ILE A 437 30.39 25.84 -35.66
CA ILE A 437 30.62 24.93 -36.77
C ILE A 437 31.96 24.19 -36.62
N GLU A 438 31.95 22.95 -37.13
CA GLU A 438 33.06 22.07 -37.55
C GLU A 438 34.01 21.45 -36.50
N LYS A 439 33.86 20.14 -36.31
CA LYS A 439 34.91 19.16 -36.67
C LYS A 439 34.30 17.77 -36.93
N THR A 440 34.64 17.26 -38.09
CA THR A 440 34.32 15.99 -38.73
C THR A 440 34.66 14.76 -37.88
N TYR A 441 33.74 13.79 -37.82
CA TYR A 441 34.07 12.37 -37.65
C TYR A 441 33.23 11.55 -38.62
N SER A 442 33.92 10.84 -39.50
CA SER A 442 33.41 9.92 -40.52
C SER A 442 33.02 8.58 -39.89
N PHE A 443 31.82 8.08 -40.19
CA PHE A 443 31.47 6.67 -40.03
C PHE A 443 31.51 6.00 -41.41
N ASN A 444 32.39 5.00 -41.55
CA ASN A 444 32.42 4.10 -42.70
C ASN A 444 31.33 3.04 -42.52
N GLU A 445 30.42 2.96 -43.49
CA GLU A 445 29.55 1.81 -43.70
C GLU A 445 30.37 0.65 -44.28
N HIS A 446 30.35 -0.54 -43.65
CA HIS A 446 30.30 -1.83 -44.34
C HIS A 446 29.98 -2.97 -43.35
N ASN A 447 29.08 -3.86 -43.80
CA ASN A 447 28.55 -5.09 -43.19
C ASN A 447 27.43 -4.85 -42.16
N GLY A 448 26.13 -4.99 -42.43
CA GLY A 448 25.41 -5.72 -43.48
C GLY A 448 24.67 -6.92 -42.87
N VAL A 449 23.39 -6.76 -42.53
CA VAL A 449 22.34 -7.78 -42.76
C VAL A 449 21.06 -7.06 -43.16
N VAL A 450 20.58 -7.42 -44.34
CA VAL A 450 19.43 -6.88 -45.05
C VAL A 450 18.17 -7.64 -44.65
N PHE A 451 17.07 -6.93 -44.41
CA PHE A 451 15.72 -7.41 -44.72
C PHE A 451 15.10 -6.41 -45.70
N GLU A 452 14.91 -6.82 -46.96
CA GLU A 452 14.21 -6.02 -47.95
C GLU A 452 12.70 -5.98 -47.65
N PRO A 453 12.04 -4.82 -47.85
CA PRO A 453 10.59 -4.71 -47.83
C PRO A 453 10.02 -4.91 -49.24
N ASN A 454 8.95 -5.69 -49.38
CA ASN A 454 8.18 -5.71 -50.62
C ASN A 454 6.73 -5.25 -50.40
N ARG A 455 6.52 -3.98 -50.80
CA ARG A 455 5.35 -3.34 -51.42
C ARG A 455 3.95 -3.56 -50.83
N ASP A 456 3.44 -2.44 -50.29
CA ASP A 456 2.13 -1.81 -50.54
C ASP A 456 0.96 -2.68 -51.00
N LEU A 457 -0.13 -2.64 -50.22
CA LEU A 457 -1.48 -2.39 -50.75
C LEU A 457 -2.44 -1.92 -49.63
N THR A 458 -2.90 -0.71 -49.82
CA THR A 458 -4.06 -0.01 -49.26
C THR A 458 -5.28 -0.86 -48.86
N LYS A 459 -5.78 -0.66 -47.63
CA LYS A 459 -7.21 -0.53 -47.21
C LYS A 459 -7.32 -0.65 -45.69
N PHE A 460 -7.51 0.47 -44.99
CA PHE A 460 -8.01 0.46 -43.61
C PHE A 460 -9.53 0.58 -43.65
N SER A 461 -10.24 -0.49 -43.31
CA SER A 461 -11.60 -0.45 -42.79
C SER A 461 -11.74 -1.45 -41.63
N SER A 462 -12.14 -0.93 -40.48
CA SER A 462 -12.94 -1.57 -39.41
C SER A 462 -12.96 -3.11 -39.32
N ASN A 463 -12.37 -3.69 -38.28
CA ASN A 463 -13.09 -4.34 -37.17
C ASN A 463 -12.17 -5.23 -36.32
N TYR A 464 -12.40 -5.08 -35.01
CA TYR A 464 -12.29 -6.02 -33.89
C TYR A 464 -11.78 -7.46 -34.11
N ASN A 465 -11.04 -7.89 -33.08
CA ASN A 465 -10.55 -9.23 -32.75
C ASN A 465 -9.33 -9.71 -33.54
N THR A 466 -8.19 -9.84 -32.86
CA THR A 466 -7.34 -11.06 -32.74
C THR A 466 -5.94 -10.67 -32.25
N VAL A 467 -5.62 -10.88 -30.97
CA VAL A 467 -4.24 -11.16 -30.52
C VAL A 467 -4.31 -12.24 -29.45
N ASN A 468 -4.31 -13.49 -29.91
CA ASN A 468 -4.18 -14.66 -29.06
C ASN A 468 -3.28 -15.66 -29.82
N LYS A 469 -1.98 -15.33 -29.95
CA LYS A 469 -0.96 -16.28 -30.46
C LYS A 469 0.49 -15.80 -30.33
N TYR A 470 0.98 -15.56 -29.12
CA TYR A 470 2.42 -15.64 -28.82
C TYR A 470 2.59 -16.05 -27.37
N LEU A 471 2.71 -17.36 -27.11
CA LEU A 471 3.38 -18.00 -25.95
C LEU A 471 3.02 -19.50 -25.95
N SER A 472 3.70 -20.28 -26.78
CA SER A 472 3.88 -21.72 -26.56
C SER A 472 5.19 -22.18 -27.20
N GLY A 473 6.20 -22.39 -26.36
CA GLY A 473 7.47 -22.97 -26.76
C GLY A 473 8.56 -22.69 -25.74
N LEU A 474 9.14 -23.79 -25.20
CA LEU A 474 10.19 -23.88 -24.17
C LEU A 474 9.56 -23.91 -22.76
N LEU A 475 9.55 -25.02 -22.00
CA LEU A 475 10.63 -25.97 -21.74
C LEU A 475 10.07 -27.39 -21.46
N ASP A 476 10.44 -28.35 -22.29
CA ASP A 476 10.51 -29.77 -21.93
C ASP A 476 11.99 -30.14 -21.99
N THR A 477 12.60 -30.43 -20.84
CA THR A 477 13.97 -30.95 -20.75
C THR A 477 14.01 -32.10 -19.75
N SER A 478 13.34 -33.19 -20.10
CA SER A 478 13.72 -34.51 -19.60
C SER A 478 14.77 -35.12 -20.54
N LYS A 479 16.04 -35.06 -20.13
CA LYS A 479 17.16 -35.97 -20.45
C LYS A 479 18.51 -35.26 -20.34
N PHE A 480 19.19 -35.45 -19.22
CA PHE A 480 20.63 -35.70 -19.15
C PHE A 480 20.87 -36.59 -17.92
N ASP A 481 21.31 -37.82 -18.21
CA ASP A 481 21.83 -38.93 -17.38
C ASP A 481 21.20 -39.32 -16.03
#